data_AF-A0A382SCR9-F1
#
_entry.id   AF-A0A382SCR9-F1
#
_cell.length_a   1.000
_cell.length_b   1.000
_cell.length_c   1.000
_cell.angle_alpha   90.00
_cell.angle_beta   90.00
_cell.angle_gamma   90.00
#
_symmetry.space_group_name_H-M   'P 1'
#
loop_
_entity.id
_entity.type
_entity.pdbx_description
1 polymer ?
#
loop_
_entity_poly.entity_id
_entity_poly.type
_entity_poly.pdbx_seq_one_letter_code
_entity_poly.pdbx_strand_id
1 'polypeptide(L)'
;MAFEFLKEELAEARMFKSPSRIAASSQGQLADTLYSHLLGLQVMKYENPRAAKAYARKTLSLPFNSVRPGATDLHNLLASVDKVPQHQVKGYLQGIVNGRMDTQADRRTLIMLQRGLGVRSGATNQMRRVIADWPRMLPAERKVAATRLGFALNHSARGSDFMPGYHKTMRKKDLGIDQAKSPLKK
;
A
#
# COMPACT_ATOMS: atom_id res chain seq x y z
N MET A 1 -30.17 23.73 6.12
CA MET A 1 -29.02 22.87 6.50
C MET A 1 -29.29 21.44 6.06
N ALA A 2 -28.84 21.05 4.86
CA ALA A 2 -29.02 19.71 4.30
C ALA A 2 -27.75 19.18 3.58
N PHE A 3 -26.61 19.85 3.75
CA PHE A 3 -25.39 19.60 2.96
C PHE A 3 -24.21 19.02 3.77
N GLU A 4 -24.44 18.63 5.02
CA GLU A 4 -23.42 17.98 5.86
C GLU A 4 -23.53 16.45 5.80
N PHE A 5 -24.76 15.91 5.66
CA PHE A 5 -25.03 14.48 5.59
C PHE A 5 -24.48 13.80 4.31
N LEU A 6 -24.53 14.48 3.15
CA LEU A 6 -24.01 13.92 1.88
C LEU A 6 -22.48 14.01 1.73
N LYS A 7 -21.76 14.68 2.64
CA LYS A 7 -20.28 14.81 2.58
C LYS A 7 -19.55 13.63 3.22
N GLU A 8 -20.18 12.94 4.16
CA GLU A 8 -19.62 11.71 4.78
C GLU A 8 -19.99 10.45 3.97
N GLU A 9 -21.14 10.45 3.29
CA GLU A 9 -21.62 9.32 2.48
C GLU A 9 -20.99 9.23 1.06
N LEU A 10 -20.29 10.28 0.59
CA LEU A 10 -19.38 10.22 -0.56
C LEU A 10 -18.04 9.55 -0.18
N ALA A 11 -18.18 8.35 0.39
CA ALA A 11 -17.35 7.19 0.17
C ALA A 11 -15.83 7.40 0.26
N GLU A 12 -15.28 7.24 1.46
CA GLU A 12 -13.94 6.66 1.58
C GLU A 12 -13.90 5.43 0.66
N ALA A 13 -13.11 5.50 -0.42
CA ALA A 13 -12.85 4.33 -1.24
C ALA A 13 -12.30 3.28 -0.29
N ARG A 14 -13.07 2.23 0.00
CA ARG A 14 -12.64 1.11 0.83
C ARG A 14 -12.80 -0.13 -0.01
N MET A 15 -11.70 -0.84 -0.22
CA MET A 15 -11.70 -2.06 -1.02
C MET A 15 -12.66 -3.09 -0.40
N PHE A 16 -12.75 -3.10 0.93
CA PHE A 16 -13.58 -4.02 1.70
C PHE A 16 -14.73 -3.28 2.39
N LYS A 17 -15.71 -2.84 1.60
CA LYS A 17 -16.95 -2.24 2.13
C LYS A 17 -17.78 -3.20 2.98
N SER A 18 -17.58 -4.52 2.82
CA SER A 18 -18.24 -5.56 3.60
C SER A 18 -17.27 -6.73 3.87
N PRO A 19 -17.35 -7.38 5.05
CA PRO A 19 -16.55 -8.57 5.38
C PRO A 19 -16.70 -9.71 4.36
N SER A 20 -17.84 -9.80 3.69
CA SER A 20 -18.11 -10.80 2.65
C SER A 20 -17.15 -10.73 1.45
N ARG A 21 -16.66 -9.54 1.07
CA ARG A 21 -15.69 -9.41 -0.04
C ARG A 21 -14.29 -9.88 0.35
N ILE A 22 -13.92 -9.74 1.62
CA ILE A 22 -12.65 -10.29 2.16
C ILE A 22 -12.71 -11.81 2.11
N ALA A 23 -13.81 -12.40 2.59
CA ALA A 23 -13.99 -13.85 2.62
C ALA A 23 -14.03 -14.50 1.22
N ALA A 24 -14.48 -13.77 0.20
CA ALA A 24 -14.49 -14.23 -1.19
C ALA A 24 -13.10 -14.20 -1.88
N SER A 25 -12.10 -13.53 -1.28
CA SER A 25 -10.76 -13.42 -1.85
C SER A 25 -9.87 -14.56 -1.37
N SER A 26 -8.99 -15.08 -2.23
CA SER A 26 -8.02 -16.08 -1.78
C SER A 26 -6.97 -15.46 -0.86
N GLN A 27 -6.44 -16.25 0.08
CA GLN A 27 -5.35 -15.80 0.97
C GLN A 27 -4.13 -15.31 0.18
N GLY A 28 -3.83 -15.93 -0.97
CA GLY A 28 -2.76 -15.48 -1.86
C GLY A 28 -3.02 -14.10 -2.45
N GLN A 29 -4.24 -13.83 -2.90
CA GLN A 29 -4.63 -12.51 -3.42
C GLN A 29 -4.59 -11.44 -2.32
N LEU A 30 -5.10 -11.74 -1.13
CA LEU A 30 -5.05 -10.82 0.01
C LEU A 30 -3.59 -10.51 0.40
N ALA A 31 -2.71 -11.51 0.42
CA ALA A 31 -1.28 -11.34 0.67
C ALA A 31 -0.58 -10.48 -0.39
N ASP A 32 -0.88 -10.70 -1.68
CA ASP A 32 -0.36 -9.87 -2.78
C ASP A 32 -0.84 -8.42 -2.65
N THR A 33 -2.12 -8.20 -2.38
CA THR A 33 -2.70 -6.86 -2.19
C THR A 33 -2.11 -6.16 -0.97
N LEU A 34 -1.97 -6.87 0.15
CA LEU A 34 -1.33 -6.39 1.36
C LEU A 34 0.11 -5.94 1.06
N TYR A 35 0.86 -6.75 0.34
CA TYR A 35 2.23 -6.44 0.02
C TYR A 35 2.36 -5.27 -0.97
N SER A 36 1.46 -5.15 -1.94
CA SER A 36 1.38 -3.98 -2.83
C SER A 36 1.15 -2.68 -2.05
N HIS A 37 0.31 -2.68 -1.00
CA HIS A 37 0.14 -1.52 -0.12
C HIS A 37 1.44 -1.15 0.60
N LEU A 38 2.18 -2.14 1.10
CA LEU A 38 3.47 -1.90 1.77
C LEU A 38 4.51 -1.30 0.82
N LEU A 39 4.54 -1.75 -0.44
CA LEU A 39 5.38 -1.18 -1.48
C LEU A 39 4.95 0.26 -1.82
N GLY A 40 3.65 0.52 -1.94
CA GLY A 40 3.10 1.86 -2.11
C GLY A 40 3.50 2.81 -0.98
N LEU A 41 3.44 2.32 0.27
CA LEU A 41 3.88 3.09 1.44
C LEU A 41 5.37 3.38 1.42
N GLN A 42 6.21 2.45 0.93
CA GLN A 42 7.65 2.72 0.78
C GLN A 42 7.92 3.88 -0.18
N VAL A 43 7.19 3.97 -1.29
CA VAL A 43 7.30 5.11 -2.21
C VAL A 43 6.80 6.39 -1.54
N MET A 44 5.61 6.35 -0.94
CA MET A 44 5.01 7.51 -0.28
C MET A 44 5.86 8.05 0.87
N LYS A 45 6.59 7.19 1.58
CA LYS A 45 7.53 7.56 2.63
C LYS A 45 8.55 8.60 2.14
N TYR A 46 8.99 8.53 0.88
CA TYR A 46 9.92 9.49 0.28
C TYR A 46 9.20 10.63 -0.44
N GLU A 47 8.14 10.34 -1.17
CA GLU A 47 7.50 11.33 -2.05
C GLU A 47 6.47 12.22 -1.35
N ASN A 48 5.84 11.70 -0.30
CA ASN A 48 4.92 12.43 0.56
C ASN A 48 4.99 11.91 2.01
N PRO A 49 6.09 12.21 2.74
CA PRO A 49 6.32 11.66 4.07
C PRO A 49 5.21 12.00 5.07
N ARG A 50 4.59 13.18 4.94
CA ARG A 50 3.46 13.60 5.79
C ARG A 50 2.26 12.67 5.64
N ALA A 51 1.86 12.36 4.40
CA ALA A 51 0.76 11.45 4.15
C ALA A 51 1.11 10.01 4.56
N ALA A 52 2.33 9.55 4.29
CA ALA A 52 2.79 8.23 4.70
C ALA A 52 2.76 8.04 6.23
N LYS A 53 3.25 9.04 6.98
CA LYS A 53 3.18 9.06 8.45
C LYS A 53 1.75 9.01 8.97
N ALA A 54 0.86 9.83 8.40
CA ALA A 54 -0.55 9.87 8.80
C ALA A 54 -1.24 8.52 8.55
N TYR A 55 -1.04 7.93 7.37
CA TYR A 55 -1.61 6.63 7.01
C TYR A 55 -1.06 5.52 7.92
N ALA A 56 0.26 5.42 8.09
CA ALA A 56 0.88 4.42 8.96
C ALA A 56 0.41 4.53 10.42
N ARG A 57 0.24 5.76 10.94
CA ARG A 57 -0.31 6.00 12.28
C ARG A 57 -1.77 5.54 12.37
N LYS A 58 -2.60 5.84 11.38
CA LYS A 58 -4.01 5.39 11.32
C LYS A 58 -4.10 3.87 11.22
N THR A 59 -3.22 3.21 10.45
CA THR A 59 -3.17 1.75 10.37
C THR A 59 -2.84 1.12 11.73
N LEU A 60 -1.88 1.69 12.46
CA LEU A 60 -1.39 1.19 13.76
C LEU A 60 -2.32 1.48 14.94
N SER A 61 -3.36 2.29 14.78
CA SER A 61 -4.19 2.76 15.91
C SER A 61 -4.97 1.66 16.61
N LEU A 62 -5.16 0.52 15.94
CA LEU A 62 -5.93 -0.62 16.43
C LEU A 62 -5.12 -1.92 16.29
N PRO A 63 -5.38 -2.92 17.16
CA PRO A 63 -4.76 -4.24 17.03
C PRO A 63 -5.25 -4.95 15.75
N PHE A 64 -4.36 -5.67 15.07
CA PHE A 64 -4.66 -6.45 13.85
C PHE A 64 -5.32 -7.80 14.18
N ASN A 65 -6.36 -7.79 15.03
CA ASN A 65 -7.05 -9.00 15.48
C ASN A 65 -8.41 -9.22 14.80
N SER A 66 -8.97 -8.18 14.18
CA SER A 66 -10.22 -8.29 13.44
C SER A 66 -10.35 -7.14 12.45
N VAL A 67 -11.20 -7.33 11.44
CA VAL A 67 -11.60 -6.29 10.50
C VAL A 67 -12.44 -5.25 11.24
N ARG A 68 -12.16 -3.96 10.99
CA ARG A 68 -12.81 -2.85 11.68
C ARG A 68 -13.42 -1.86 10.68
N PRO A 69 -14.72 -1.55 10.80
CA PRO A 69 -15.30 -0.39 10.14
C PRO A 69 -14.56 0.87 10.62
N GLY A 70 -14.03 1.69 9.70
CA GLY A 70 -13.27 2.89 10.06
C GLY A 70 -11.75 2.76 9.97
N ALA A 71 -11.23 1.52 10.06
CA ALA A 71 -9.79 1.28 9.92
C ALA A 71 -9.34 1.38 8.45
N THR A 72 -8.03 1.54 8.25
CA THR A 72 -7.48 1.60 6.90
C THR A 72 -7.60 0.27 6.19
N ASP A 73 -7.60 0.25 4.86
CA ASP A 73 -7.61 -1.03 4.12
C ASP A 73 -6.38 -1.86 4.46
N LEU A 74 -5.21 -1.23 4.64
CA LEU A 74 -4.02 -1.93 5.12
C LEU A 74 -4.24 -2.63 6.47
N HIS A 75 -4.96 -2.01 7.41
CA HIS A 75 -5.28 -2.64 8.70
C HIS A 75 -6.17 -3.87 8.50
N ASN A 76 -7.23 -3.71 7.71
CA ASN A 76 -8.18 -4.79 7.46
C ASN A 76 -7.53 -5.96 6.71
N LEU A 77 -6.61 -5.69 5.78
CA LEU A 77 -5.76 -6.71 5.15
C LEU A 77 -4.88 -7.44 6.17
N LEU A 78 -4.22 -6.70 7.06
CA LEU A 78 -3.38 -7.29 8.11
C LEU A 78 -4.16 -8.18 9.08
N ALA A 79 -5.43 -7.85 9.34
CA ALA A 79 -6.31 -8.64 10.19
C ALA A 79 -6.91 -9.87 9.46
N SER A 80 -6.84 -9.92 8.12
CA SER A 80 -7.54 -10.92 7.31
C SER A 80 -6.60 -11.97 6.67
N VAL A 81 -5.30 -11.67 6.59
CA VAL A 81 -4.30 -12.61 6.10
C VAL A 81 -3.80 -13.49 7.24
N ASP A 82 -3.88 -14.81 7.09
CA ASP A 82 -3.67 -15.76 8.20
C ASP A 82 -2.24 -15.75 8.78
N LYS A 83 -1.23 -15.59 7.91
CA LYS A 83 0.20 -15.74 8.27
C LYS A 83 0.99 -14.45 8.09
N VAL A 84 0.47 -13.35 8.63
CA VAL A 84 1.18 -12.07 8.60
C VAL A 84 2.30 -12.05 9.65
N PRO A 85 3.55 -11.72 9.26
CA PRO A 85 4.62 -11.38 10.21
C PRO A 85 4.33 -10.01 10.88
N GLN A 86 3.35 -9.98 11.81
CA GLN A 86 2.79 -8.74 12.36
C GLN A 86 3.85 -7.89 13.08
N HIS A 87 4.80 -8.50 13.77
CA HIS A 87 5.88 -7.77 14.45
C HIS A 87 6.73 -6.95 13.47
N GLN A 88 7.10 -7.57 12.34
CA GLN A 88 7.88 -6.92 11.28
C GLN A 88 7.07 -5.80 10.62
N VAL A 89 5.77 -5.99 10.38
CA VAL A 89 4.90 -4.94 9.85
C VAL A 89 4.79 -3.77 10.83
N LYS A 90 4.53 -4.05 12.11
CA LYS A 90 4.42 -3.00 13.14
C LYS A 90 5.70 -2.18 13.24
N GLY A 91 6.86 -2.85 13.32
CA GLY A 91 8.16 -2.17 13.35
C GLY A 91 8.43 -1.32 12.10
N TYR A 92 8.05 -1.81 10.92
CA TYR A 92 8.16 -1.05 9.68
C TYR A 92 7.28 0.22 9.68
N LEU A 93 6.00 0.07 10.03
CA LEU A 93 5.05 1.19 10.11
C LEU A 93 5.47 2.21 11.17
N GLN A 94 5.95 1.74 12.34
CA GLN A 94 6.51 2.61 13.38
C GLN A 94 7.74 3.38 12.87
N GLY A 95 8.61 2.72 12.11
CA GLY A 95 9.73 3.37 11.43
C GLY A 95 9.28 4.50 10.50
N ILE A 96 8.20 4.29 9.74
CA ILE A 96 7.59 5.34 8.88
C ILE A 96 7.06 6.49 9.74
N VAL A 97 6.27 6.19 10.79
CA VAL A 97 5.73 7.21 11.71
C VAL A 97 6.84 8.09 12.29
N ASN A 98 7.95 7.48 12.70
CA ASN A 98 9.11 8.16 13.26
C ASN A 98 9.96 8.86 12.18
N GLY A 99 9.67 8.68 10.89
CA GLY A 99 10.40 9.30 9.78
C GLY A 99 11.76 8.68 9.51
N ARG A 100 11.99 7.44 9.92
CA ARG A 100 13.27 6.73 9.73
C ARG A 100 13.57 6.54 8.24
N MET A 101 14.64 7.13 7.71
CA MET A 101 15.05 6.97 6.30
C MET A 101 16.24 6.02 6.17
N ASP A 102 16.00 4.72 6.37
CA ASP A 102 17.03 3.67 6.28
C ASP A 102 16.67 2.63 5.21
N THR A 103 17.21 2.86 4.02
CA THR A 103 16.98 2.04 2.83
C THR A 103 17.41 0.59 3.02
N GLN A 104 18.52 0.32 3.72
CA GLN A 104 19.02 -1.05 3.87
C GLN A 104 18.13 -1.85 4.82
N ALA A 105 17.73 -1.25 5.94
CA ALA A 105 16.80 -1.90 6.84
C ALA A 105 15.43 -2.09 6.20
N ASP A 106 14.91 -1.10 5.46
CA ASP A 106 13.64 -1.24 4.75
C ASP A 106 13.69 -2.34 3.70
N ARG A 107 14.76 -2.42 2.91
CA ARG A 107 14.98 -3.51 1.93
C ARG A 107 14.92 -4.87 2.61
N ARG A 108 15.64 -5.05 3.73
CA ARG A 108 15.63 -6.30 4.50
C ARG A 108 14.22 -6.62 4.99
N THR A 109 13.53 -5.63 5.55
CA THR A 109 12.15 -5.80 6.03
C THR A 109 11.19 -6.19 4.92
N LEU A 110 11.21 -5.50 3.78
CA LEU A 110 10.37 -5.84 2.63
C LEU A 110 10.62 -7.28 2.12
N ILE A 111 11.87 -7.74 2.09
CA ILE A 111 12.20 -9.14 1.76
C ILE A 111 11.58 -10.11 2.77
N MET A 112 11.71 -9.83 4.07
CA MET A 112 11.12 -10.68 5.12
C MET A 112 9.59 -10.71 5.04
N LEU A 113 8.96 -9.54 4.85
CA LEU A 113 7.52 -9.42 4.71
C LEU A 113 7.02 -10.21 3.49
N GLN A 114 7.69 -10.09 2.35
CA GLN A 114 7.32 -10.82 1.14
C GLN A 114 7.37 -12.34 1.36
N ARG A 115 8.45 -12.84 1.98
CA ARG A 115 8.62 -14.27 2.28
C ARG A 115 7.57 -14.76 3.27
N GLY A 116 7.34 -14.00 4.35
CA GLY A 116 6.36 -14.34 5.39
C GLY A 116 4.93 -14.38 4.86
N LEU A 117 4.59 -13.47 3.95
CA LEU A 117 3.28 -13.43 3.30
C LEU A 117 3.11 -14.48 2.20
N GLY A 118 4.15 -15.25 1.84
CA GLY A 118 4.08 -16.24 0.78
C GLY A 118 3.90 -15.64 -0.62
N VAL A 119 4.22 -14.36 -0.80
CA VAL A 119 4.12 -13.64 -2.09
C VAL A 119 5.22 -14.14 -3.03
N ARG A 120 4.79 -14.84 -4.10
CA ARG A 120 5.69 -15.55 -5.04
C ARG A 120 5.72 -14.95 -6.44
N SER A 121 4.85 -13.98 -6.76
CA SER A 121 4.74 -13.49 -8.14
C SER A 121 6.05 -12.83 -8.61
N GLY A 122 6.49 -13.17 -9.84
CA GLY A 122 7.70 -12.59 -10.43
C GLY A 122 7.63 -11.06 -10.55
N ALA A 123 6.44 -10.54 -10.87
CA ALA A 123 6.18 -9.11 -10.97
C ALA A 123 6.37 -8.38 -9.62
N THR A 124 5.80 -8.93 -8.54
CA THR A 124 5.93 -8.34 -7.21
C THR A 124 7.36 -8.41 -6.67
N ASN A 125 8.10 -9.47 -7.01
CA ASN A 125 9.52 -9.61 -6.70
C ASN A 125 10.36 -8.52 -7.37
N GLN A 126 10.13 -8.31 -8.66
CA GLN A 126 10.82 -7.28 -9.43
C GLN A 126 10.47 -5.89 -8.90
N MET A 127 9.19 -5.65 -8.64
CA MET A 127 8.69 -4.39 -8.09
C MET A 127 9.36 -4.05 -6.75
N ARG A 128 9.44 -5.02 -5.83
CA ARG A 128 10.14 -4.84 -4.55
C ARG A 128 11.59 -4.43 -4.78
N ARG A 129 12.31 -5.11 -5.66
CA ARG A 129 13.74 -4.82 -5.92
C ARG A 129 13.92 -3.37 -6.35
N VAL A 130 13.07 -2.88 -7.25
CA VAL A 130 13.11 -1.50 -7.73
C VAL A 130 12.74 -0.51 -6.62
N ILE A 131 11.62 -0.74 -5.92
CA ILE A 131 11.12 0.18 -4.89
C ILE A 131 12.01 0.23 -3.65
N ALA A 132 12.66 -0.89 -3.29
CA ALA A 132 13.53 -0.91 -2.11
C ALA A 132 14.71 0.07 -2.23
N ASP A 133 15.13 0.43 -3.44
CA ASP A 133 16.22 1.37 -3.71
C ASP A 133 15.75 2.77 -4.10
N TRP A 134 14.48 3.09 -3.87
CA TRP A 134 13.84 4.34 -4.28
C TRP A 134 14.70 5.61 -4.13
N PRO A 135 15.39 5.86 -3.00
CA PRO A 135 16.16 7.10 -2.82
C PRO A 135 17.36 7.23 -3.77
N ARG A 136 17.88 6.12 -4.26
CA ARG A 136 19.05 6.07 -5.14
C ARG A 136 18.68 6.11 -6.62
N MET A 137 17.39 6.01 -6.95
CA MET A 137 16.92 5.99 -8.32
C MET A 137 16.96 7.38 -8.96
N LEU A 138 17.32 7.42 -10.24
CA LEU A 138 17.24 8.62 -11.08
C LEU A 138 15.77 9.03 -11.30
N PRO A 139 15.47 10.31 -11.58
CA PRO A 139 14.09 10.78 -11.77
C PRO A 139 13.31 10.00 -12.85
N ALA A 140 13.96 9.66 -13.97
CA ALA A 140 13.34 8.87 -15.03
C ALA A 140 13.01 7.43 -14.58
N GLU A 141 13.88 6.81 -13.80
CA GLU A 141 13.64 5.47 -13.25
C GLU A 141 12.49 5.48 -12.25
N ARG A 142 12.39 6.53 -11.42
CA ARG A 142 11.27 6.71 -10.48
C ARG A 142 9.94 6.84 -11.21
N LYS A 143 9.88 7.60 -12.33
CA LYS A 143 8.68 7.69 -13.17
C LYS A 143 8.20 6.31 -13.65
N VAL A 144 9.12 5.51 -14.18
CA VAL A 144 8.82 4.15 -14.65
C VAL A 144 8.34 3.26 -13.49
N ALA A 145 9.03 3.30 -12.35
CA ALA A 145 8.70 2.48 -11.20
C ALA A 145 7.35 2.86 -10.55
N ALA A 146 7.08 4.15 -10.35
CA ALA A 146 5.80 4.64 -9.83
C ALA A 146 4.64 4.27 -10.75
N THR A 147 4.85 4.32 -12.07
CA THR A 147 3.84 3.91 -13.07
C THR A 147 3.54 2.41 -12.95
N ARG A 148 4.58 1.57 -12.93
CA ARG A 148 4.41 0.11 -12.80
C ARG A 148 3.74 -0.24 -11.46
N LEU A 149 4.14 0.40 -10.37
CA LEU A 149 3.51 0.21 -9.06
C LEU A 149 2.06 0.66 -9.08
N GLY A 150 1.74 1.77 -9.76
CA GLY A 150 0.39 2.23 -9.98
C GLY A 150 -0.49 1.20 -10.69
N PHE A 151 0.05 0.47 -11.68
CA PHE A 151 -0.66 -0.64 -12.30
C PHE A 151 -0.90 -1.81 -11.36
N ALA A 152 0.14 -2.23 -10.62
CA ALA A 152 0.01 -3.31 -9.64
C ALA A 152 -1.05 -2.98 -8.59
N LEU A 153 -1.00 -1.75 -8.04
CA LEU A 153 -1.98 -1.26 -7.09
C LEU A 153 -3.39 -1.12 -7.69
N ASN A 154 -3.54 -0.65 -8.93
CA ASN A 154 -4.85 -0.59 -9.59
C ASN A 154 -5.44 -1.98 -9.86
N HIS A 155 -4.60 -3.00 -10.04
CA HIS A 155 -5.01 -4.38 -10.22
C HIS A 155 -5.41 -5.03 -8.87
N SER A 156 -4.55 -4.92 -7.84
CA SER A 156 -4.72 -5.65 -6.58
C SER A 156 -5.47 -4.87 -5.49
N ALA A 157 -5.38 -3.54 -5.50
CA ALA A 157 -5.89 -2.64 -4.46
C ALA A 157 -6.96 -1.67 -5.01
N ARG A 158 -7.70 -2.10 -6.04
CA ARG A 158 -8.70 -1.24 -6.68
C ARG A 158 -9.75 -0.77 -5.68
N GLY A 159 -9.97 0.54 -5.63
CA GLY A 159 -10.95 1.15 -4.73
C GLY A 159 -10.50 1.20 -3.28
N SER A 160 -9.20 1.03 -3.00
CA SER A 160 -8.65 1.20 -1.67
C SER A 160 -8.52 2.66 -1.23
N ASP A 161 -8.56 2.89 0.09
CA ASP A 161 -8.41 4.19 0.76
C ASP A 161 -7.02 4.80 0.55
N PHE A 162 -6.03 3.95 0.29
CA PHE A 162 -4.66 4.36 0.02
C PHE A 162 -4.50 5.00 -1.36
N MET A 163 -5.29 4.53 -2.34
CA MET A 163 -5.09 4.83 -3.76
C MET A 163 -5.26 6.29 -4.15
N PRO A 164 -6.30 7.01 -3.69
CA PRO A 164 -6.46 8.43 -4.01
C PRO A 164 -5.24 9.26 -3.60
N GLY A 165 -4.69 8.99 -2.41
CA GLY A 165 -3.51 9.69 -1.90
C GLY A 165 -2.23 9.40 -2.69
N TYR A 166 -2.04 8.14 -3.09
CA TYR A 166 -0.95 7.73 -3.96
C TYR A 166 -1.01 8.43 -5.32
N HIS A 167 -2.14 8.30 -6.04
CA HIS A 167 -2.33 8.90 -7.37
C HIS A 167 -2.20 10.42 -7.36
N LYS A 168 -2.75 11.09 -6.34
CA LYS A 168 -2.60 12.54 -6.17
C LYS A 168 -1.13 12.94 -6.01
N THR A 169 -0.35 12.15 -5.27
CA THR A 169 1.08 12.40 -5.06
C THR A 169 1.86 12.20 -6.36
N MET A 170 1.64 11.08 -7.06
CA MET A 170 2.34 10.78 -8.31
C MET A 170 2.08 11.85 -9.38
N ARG A 171 0.83 12.31 -9.51
CA ARG A 171 0.49 13.42 -10.43
C ARG A 171 1.15 14.73 -10.02
N LYS A 172 1.08 15.12 -8.74
CA LYS A 172 1.65 16.38 -8.25
C LYS A 172 3.17 16.45 -8.42
N LYS A 173 3.84 15.31 -8.33
CA LYS A 173 5.30 15.19 -8.41
C LYS A 173 5.81 14.88 -9.80
N ASP A 174 4.93 14.77 -10.80
CA ASP A 174 5.28 14.30 -12.14
C ASP A 174 6.06 12.98 -12.09
N LEU A 175 5.54 11.99 -11.36
CA LEU A 175 6.14 10.66 -11.19
C LEU A 175 5.31 9.56 -11.89
N GLY A 176 4.18 9.91 -12.50
CA GLY A 176 3.41 9.00 -13.35
C GLY A 176 3.72 9.25 -14.81
N ILE A 177 3.76 8.19 -15.62
CA ILE A 177 3.71 8.33 -17.08
C ILE A 177 2.24 8.46 -17.45
N ASP A 178 1.86 9.65 -17.91
CA ASP A 178 0.50 9.91 -18.38
C ASP A 178 0.14 8.96 -19.53
N GLN A 179 -1.08 8.40 -19.48
CA GLN A 179 -1.63 7.46 -20.46
C GLN A 179 -0.92 6.11 -20.62
N ALA A 180 -0.03 5.73 -19.69
CA ALA A 180 0.60 4.41 -19.76
C ALA A 180 -0.45 3.27 -19.71
N LYS A 181 -0.35 2.31 -20.63
CA LYS A 181 -1.24 1.12 -20.67
C LYS A 181 -0.73 0.06 -19.68
N SER A 182 -1.63 -0.44 -18.82
CA SER A 182 -1.30 -1.53 -17.90
C SER A 182 -1.02 -2.82 -18.68
N PRO A 183 0.12 -3.50 -18.47
CA PRO A 183 0.39 -4.81 -19.06
C PRO A 183 -0.36 -5.94 -18.32
N LEU A 184 -0.94 -5.65 -17.15
CA LEU A 184 -1.72 -6.62 -16.38
C LEU A 184 -3.14 -6.69 -16.95
N LYS A 185 -3.62 -7.91 -17.25
CA LYS A 185 -5.00 -8.17 -17.65
C LYS A 185 -5.94 -7.82 -16.48
N LYS A 186 -7.12 -7.27 -16.80
CA LYS A 186 -8.17 -6.94 -15.82
C LYS A 186 -8.74 -8.19 -15.18
#